data_AF-A0AAD5UGG7-F1
#
_entry.id   AF-A0AAD5UGG7-F1
#
_cell.length_a   1.000
_cell.length_b   1.000
_cell.length_c   1.000
_cell.angle_alpha   90.00
_cell.angle_beta   90.00
_cell.angle_gamma   90.00
#
_symmetry.space_group_name_H-M   'P 1'
#
loop_
_entity.id
_entity.type
_entity.pdbx_description
1 polymer ?
#
loop_
_entity_poly.entity_id
_entity_poly.type
_entity_poly.pdbx_seq_one_letter_code
_entity_poly.pdbx_strand_id
1 'polypeptide(L)'
;MSNHRPNVPPRATTQNSYGYGALNNQGLDQATLNRLQNMEIDHVTKTSKLEQEINQWKKQCEDLQMICVTKDSLLTALEKKKNDLSRLLEKEQSDRIRERKQLMDATNNNDSIIRDLQNQLQDERYANQQMDAYLQELTAQTQLLTSNQQEIDRLNAILEQERYANRLLDEKAMSLQKQLNARPLPSVPTIDPQLQKKMEAEIEQLHNKVQSLEAELDIHKNDNSLNLLQEKYQKDVGKLKSENSNLLDQISVLQADNSTAFLQDKYEKEVARLKNELHNANMRQRTNSSAPTPSNANIPVAYTKNTGGNGVKLHQPQGFDQNLWPIYLASDKLGTYRLDAGELCEALAKGHWPPLSIKTCIMLIRNYDGNGDYIPADAFTNMWHFVEQCKKMFEKYDVKRISPTIWGYSTPETLTQSLADLGIKLPKKANVLLIKYKTTPGNRYLRLDMRYTWDEFVCLHANVRIWMMEFDRVDLDGDRAITILYEQFMNMVAKCI
;
A
#
# COMPACT_ATOMS: atom_id res chain seq x y z
N MET A 1 18.29 -39.07 62.02
CA MET A 1 17.95 -39.01 63.46
C MET A 1 17.43 -40.38 63.87
N SER A 2 18.12 -41.01 64.83
CA SER A 2 17.78 -42.17 65.66
C SER A 2 17.12 -43.42 65.02
N ASN A 3 17.94 -44.43 64.75
CA ASN A 3 17.52 -45.84 64.72
C ASN A 3 17.45 -46.36 66.18
N HIS A 4 16.30 -46.89 66.60
CA HIS A 4 16.16 -47.63 67.85
C HIS A 4 15.56 -49.02 67.57
N ARG A 5 16.41 -50.05 67.65
CA ARG A 5 16.01 -51.44 67.84
C ARG A 5 15.77 -51.67 69.34
N PRO A 6 14.68 -52.34 69.76
CA PRO A 6 14.60 -52.89 71.09
C PRO A 6 15.36 -54.22 71.18
N ASN A 7 16.16 -54.30 72.24
CA ASN A 7 17.03 -55.39 72.67
C ASN A 7 16.18 -56.51 73.30
N VAL A 8 16.22 -57.73 72.77
CA VAL A 8 15.55 -58.91 73.33
C VAL A 8 16.60 -59.72 74.11
N PRO A 9 16.40 -60.02 75.41
CA PRO A 9 17.37 -60.77 76.20
C PRO A 9 17.34 -62.28 75.88
N PRO A 10 18.46 -63.00 76.06
CA PRO A 10 18.58 -64.40 75.67
C PRO A 10 17.93 -65.37 76.67
N ARG A 11 17.12 -66.26 76.09
CA ARG A 11 16.78 -67.64 76.46
C ARG A 11 17.57 -68.23 77.64
N ALA A 12 16.91 -68.35 78.79
CA ALA A 12 17.38 -69.20 79.90
C ALA A 12 17.01 -70.66 79.61
N THR A 13 18.03 -71.49 79.45
CA THR A 13 17.96 -72.94 79.33
C THR A 13 17.84 -73.53 80.73
N THR A 14 16.64 -73.88 81.18
CA THR A 14 16.44 -74.72 82.36
C THR A 14 16.19 -76.16 81.93
N GLN A 15 17.28 -76.94 81.88
CA GLN A 15 17.23 -78.40 81.97
C GLN A 15 16.68 -78.75 83.37
N ASN A 16 15.38 -79.09 83.46
CA ASN A 16 14.88 -79.79 84.64
C ASN A 16 15.06 -81.29 84.42
N SER A 17 16.11 -81.79 85.06
CA SER A 17 16.44 -83.17 85.29
C SER A 17 15.27 -83.91 85.93
N TYR A 18 14.93 -85.06 85.34
CA TYR A 18 14.06 -86.09 85.90
C TYR A 18 14.51 -86.49 87.32
N GLY A 19 13.57 -86.45 88.26
CA GLY A 19 13.69 -87.04 89.58
C GLY A 19 12.48 -87.95 89.81
N TYR A 20 12.52 -89.17 89.29
CA TYR A 20 11.57 -90.22 89.67
C TYR A 20 11.99 -90.78 91.03
N GLY A 21 11.40 -90.22 92.09
CA GLY A 21 11.44 -90.80 93.43
C GLY A 21 10.56 -92.05 93.49
N ALA A 22 11.19 -93.17 93.84
CA ALA A 22 10.53 -94.45 94.09
C ALA A 22 9.57 -94.35 95.28
N LEU A 23 8.29 -94.66 95.07
CA LEU A 23 7.33 -94.93 96.14
C LEU A 23 6.44 -96.12 95.77
N ASN A 24 6.72 -97.23 96.48
CA ASN A 24 5.85 -98.27 96.99
C ASN A 24 4.66 -98.78 96.16
N ASN A 25 4.82 -100.04 95.74
CA ASN A 25 3.78 -101.03 95.47
C ASN A 25 2.73 -101.09 96.60
N GLN A 26 1.58 -100.48 96.37
CA GLN A 26 0.28 -101.07 96.70
C GLN A 26 -0.48 -101.19 95.38
N GLY A 27 -0.86 -102.41 95.01
CA GLY A 27 -1.49 -102.70 93.73
C GLY A 27 -2.74 -101.84 93.53
N LEU A 28 -2.67 -100.90 92.59
CA LEU A 28 -3.84 -100.25 92.02
C LEU A 28 -4.67 -101.33 91.31
N ASP A 29 -5.91 -101.52 91.74
CA ASP A 29 -6.89 -102.38 91.05
C ASP A 29 -6.92 -102.02 89.55
N GLN A 30 -6.97 -103.04 88.69
CA GLN A 30 -6.98 -102.93 87.23
C GLN A 30 -8.05 -101.95 86.73
N ALA A 31 -9.17 -101.81 87.46
CA ALA A 31 -10.20 -100.83 87.16
C ALA A 31 -9.71 -99.37 87.27
N THR A 32 -8.80 -99.09 88.21
CA THR A 32 -8.21 -97.77 88.43
C THR A 32 -7.17 -97.44 87.36
N LEU A 33 -6.39 -98.45 86.94
CA LEU A 33 -5.42 -98.32 85.85
C LEU A 33 -6.12 -98.03 84.51
N ASN A 34 -7.20 -98.74 84.21
CA ASN A 34 -8.01 -98.51 83.01
C ASN A 34 -8.70 -97.13 83.04
N ARG A 35 -9.12 -96.65 84.22
CA ARG A 35 -9.66 -95.28 84.38
C ARG A 35 -8.60 -94.21 84.12
N LEU A 36 -7.38 -94.39 84.64
CA LEU A 36 -6.27 -93.47 84.39
C LEU A 36 -5.87 -93.46 82.91
N GLN A 37 -5.79 -94.62 82.27
CA GLN A 37 -5.54 -94.72 80.82
C GLN A 37 -6.65 -94.06 80.01
N ASN A 38 -7.92 -94.26 80.36
CA ASN A 38 -9.03 -93.60 79.67
C ASN A 38 -9.04 -92.08 79.91
N MET A 39 -8.67 -91.61 81.11
CA MET A 39 -8.52 -90.18 81.38
C MET A 39 -7.32 -89.59 80.63
N GLU A 40 -6.23 -90.33 80.47
CA GLU A 40 -5.06 -89.92 79.71
C GLU A 40 -5.36 -89.88 78.22
N ILE A 41 -6.06 -90.88 77.68
CA ILE A 41 -6.56 -90.88 76.30
C ILE A 41 -7.53 -89.71 76.08
N ASP A 42 -8.46 -89.46 77.01
CA ASP A 42 -9.40 -88.34 76.92
C ASP A 42 -8.66 -86.98 77.02
N HIS A 43 -7.63 -86.88 77.87
CA HIS A 43 -6.75 -85.72 77.94
C HIS A 43 -5.99 -85.50 76.64
N VAL A 44 -5.35 -86.54 76.10
CA VAL A 44 -4.60 -86.49 74.84
C VAL A 44 -5.51 -86.13 73.67
N THR A 45 -6.73 -86.66 73.65
CA THR A 45 -7.73 -86.36 72.62
C THR A 45 -8.20 -84.91 72.73
N LYS A 46 -8.44 -84.41 73.96
CA LYS A 46 -8.77 -83.01 74.21
C LYS A 46 -7.63 -82.07 73.85
N THR A 47 -6.38 -82.40 74.19
CA THR A 47 -5.22 -81.58 73.84
C THR A 47 -4.99 -81.58 72.34
N SER A 48 -5.11 -82.73 71.66
CA SER A 48 -5.00 -82.81 70.21
C SER A 48 -6.08 -81.99 69.50
N LYS A 49 -7.32 -82.00 70.00
CA LYS A 49 -8.41 -81.17 69.48
C LYS A 49 -8.13 -79.68 69.68
N LEU A 50 -7.65 -79.28 70.86
CA LEU A 50 -7.26 -77.89 71.13
C LEU A 50 -6.08 -77.45 70.26
N GLU A 51 -5.10 -78.31 70.01
CA GLU A 51 -3.99 -78.02 69.10
C GLU A 51 -4.46 -77.83 67.65
N GLN A 52 -5.41 -78.63 67.19
CA GLN A 52 -6.03 -78.45 65.88
C GLN A 52 -6.77 -77.11 65.78
N GLU A 53 -7.54 -76.74 66.80
CA GLU A 53 -8.23 -75.44 66.86
C GLU A 53 -7.23 -74.28 66.87
N ILE A 54 -6.16 -74.34 67.68
CA ILE A 54 -5.10 -73.32 67.72
C ILE A 54 -4.43 -73.16 66.34
N ASN A 55 -4.14 -74.27 65.65
CA ASN A 55 -3.54 -74.21 64.32
C ASN A 55 -4.51 -73.63 63.27
N GLN A 56 -5.81 -73.90 63.40
CA GLN A 56 -6.84 -73.28 62.58
C GLN A 56 -6.91 -71.76 62.80
N TRP A 57 -6.89 -71.31 64.07
CA TRP A 57 -6.87 -69.89 64.41
C TRP A 57 -5.60 -69.19 63.91
N LYS A 58 -4.42 -69.83 64.01
CA LYS A 58 -3.16 -69.29 63.46
C LYS A 58 -3.25 -69.07 61.96
N LYS A 59 -3.75 -70.06 61.22
CA LYS A 59 -3.96 -69.94 59.77
C LYS A 59 -4.92 -68.80 59.43
N GLN A 60 -6.03 -68.66 60.16
CA GLN A 60 -6.96 -67.54 60.00
C GLN A 60 -6.31 -66.19 60.29
N CYS A 61 -5.43 -66.09 61.30
CA CYS A 61 -4.67 -64.87 61.58
C CYS A 61 -3.69 -64.52 60.44
N GLU A 62 -3.00 -65.50 59.86
CA GLU A 62 -2.09 -65.31 58.73
C GLU A 62 -2.84 -64.82 57.47
N ASP A 63 -3.99 -65.43 57.17
CA ASP A 63 -4.85 -65.03 56.06
C ASP A 63 -5.37 -63.58 56.24
N LEU A 64 -5.80 -63.23 57.45
CA LEU A 64 -6.22 -61.86 57.78
C LEU A 64 -5.07 -60.85 57.69
N GLN A 65 -3.86 -61.23 58.09
CA GLN A 65 -2.68 -60.37 58.00
C GLN A 65 -2.32 -60.05 56.53
N MET A 66 -2.40 -61.04 55.64
CA MET A 66 -2.21 -60.84 54.20
C MET A 66 -3.25 -59.91 53.58
N ILE A 67 -4.52 -60.01 53.99
CA ILE A 67 -5.59 -59.09 53.55
C ILE A 67 -5.29 -57.66 54.01
N CYS A 68 -4.84 -57.47 55.26
CA CYS A 68 -4.47 -56.16 55.79
C CYS A 68 -3.31 -55.52 55.01
N VAL A 69 -2.23 -56.27 54.75
CA VAL A 69 -1.09 -55.77 53.95
C VAL A 69 -1.53 -55.37 52.54
N THR A 70 -2.40 -56.16 51.91
CA THR A 70 -2.94 -55.85 50.58
C THR A 70 -3.79 -54.58 50.59
N LYS A 71 -4.62 -54.40 51.63
CA LYS A 71 -5.43 -53.19 51.82
C LYS A 71 -4.57 -51.95 51.99
N ASP A 72 -3.50 -51.99 52.79
CA ASP A 72 -2.61 -50.85 53.02
C ASP A 72 -1.84 -50.46 51.74
N SER A 73 -1.43 -51.47 50.95
CA SER A 73 -0.83 -51.23 49.63
C SER A 73 -1.82 -50.55 48.67
N LEU A 74 -3.09 -50.97 48.66
CA LEU A 74 -4.12 -50.34 47.83
C LEU A 74 -4.45 -48.91 48.30
N LEU A 75 -4.50 -48.68 49.62
CA LEU A 75 -4.70 -47.35 50.21
C LEU A 75 -3.57 -46.40 49.82
N THR A 76 -2.32 -46.88 49.88
CA THR A 76 -1.14 -46.11 49.47
C THR A 76 -1.17 -45.79 47.97
N ALA A 77 -1.57 -46.74 47.13
CA ALA A 77 -1.73 -46.53 45.70
C ALA A 77 -2.86 -45.54 45.36
N LEU A 78 -3.97 -45.60 46.10
CA LEU A 78 -5.07 -44.64 45.97
C LEU A 78 -4.66 -43.23 46.39
N GLU A 79 -3.95 -43.09 47.51
CA GLU A 79 -3.49 -41.77 47.97
C GLU A 79 -2.45 -41.18 47.00
N LYS A 80 -1.56 -42.02 46.45
CA LYS A 80 -0.66 -41.60 45.38
C LYS A 80 -1.43 -41.11 44.14
N LYS A 81 -2.42 -41.89 43.68
CA LYS A 81 -3.24 -41.52 42.51
C LYS A 81 -4.05 -40.25 42.75
N LYS A 82 -4.58 -40.06 43.95
CA LYS A 82 -5.26 -38.83 44.39
C LYS A 82 -4.31 -37.63 44.34
N ASN A 83 -3.10 -37.75 44.87
CA ASN A 83 -2.10 -36.69 44.83
C ASN A 83 -1.65 -36.35 43.40
N ASP A 84 -1.48 -37.37 42.55
CA ASP A 84 -1.15 -37.17 41.13
C ASP A 84 -2.27 -36.44 40.38
N LEU A 85 -3.54 -36.79 40.66
CA LEU A 85 -4.70 -36.09 40.10
C LEU A 85 -4.81 -34.64 40.61
N SER A 86 -4.55 -34.38 41.90
CA SER A 86 -4.51 -33.03 42.44
C SER A 86 -3.44 -32.16 41.76
N ARG A 87 -2.25 -32.71 41.53
CA ARG A 87 -1.18 -32.01 40.79
C ARG A 87 -1.55 -31.72 39.34
N LEU A 88 -2.21 -32.66 38.67
CA LEU A 88 -2.69 -32.45 37.29
C LEU A 88 -3.76 -31.35 37.25
N LEU A 89 -4.67 -31.32 38.22
CA LEU A 89 -5.70 -30.29 38.32
C LEU A 89 -5.09 -28.90 38.56
N GLU A 90 -4.13 -28.78 39.48
CA GLU A 90 -3.42 -27.52 39.74
C GLU A 90 -2.65 -27.02 38.51
N LYS A 91 -2.03 -27.94 37.76
CA LYS A 91 -1.35 -27.61 36.52
C LYS A 91 -2.34 -27.09 35.47
N GLU A 92 -3.46 -27.79 35.26
CA GLU A 92 -4.49 -27.36 34.31
C GLU A 92 -5.09 -25.99 34.68
N GLN A 93 -5.36 -25.75 35.96
CA GLN A 93 -5.82 -24.45 36.43
C GLN A 93 -4.78 -23.34 36.17
N SER A 94 -3.50 -23.63 36.41
CA SER A 94 -2.41 -22.69 36.14
C SER A 94 -2.28 -22.35 34.65
N ASP A 95 -2.41 -23.37 33.79
CA ASP A 95 -2.37 -23.20 32.33
C ASP A 95 -3.57 -22.38 31.84
N ARG A 96 -4.78 -22.63 32.36
CA ARG A 96 -5.99 -21.83 32.07
C ARG A 96 -5.85 -20.37 32.51
N ILE A 97 -5.24 -20.11 33.67
CA ILE A 97 -4.97 -18.74 34.15
C ILE A 97 -3.99 -18.03 33.21
N ARG A 98 -2.93 -18.74 32.77
CA ARG A 98 -1.96 -18.18 31.82
C ARG A 98 -2.60 -17.86 30.48
N GLU A 99 -3.42 -18.76 29.93
CA GLU A 99 -4.15 -18.54 28.67
C GLU A 99 -5.11 -17.36 28.78
N ARG A 100 -5.89 -17.28 29.87
CA ARG A 100 -6.79 -16.16 30.12
C ARG A 100 -6.06 -14.82 30.20
N LYS A 101 -4.87 -14.80 30.81
CA LYS A 101 -4.03 -13.60 30.87
C LYS A 101 -3.54 -13.18 29.47
N GLN A 102 -3.08 -14.13 28.66
CA GLN A 102 -2.66 -13.85 27.28
C GLN A 102 -3.81 -13.30 26.43
N LEU A 103 -5.01 -13.86 26.57
CA LEU A 103 -6.21 -13.34 25.91
C LEU A 103 -6.55 -11.93 26.37
N MET A 104 -6.44 -11.63 27.67
CA MET A 104 -6.69 -10.29 28.21
C MET A 104 -5.68 -9.26 27.69
N ASP A 105 -4.40 -9.63 27.62
CA ASP A 105 -3.34 -8.77 27.08
C ASP A 105 -3.58 -8.51 25.58
N ALA A 106 -4.02 -9.52 24.82
CA ALA A 106 -4.40 -9.37 23.42
C ALA A 106 -5.62 -8.44 23.24
N THR A 107 -6.65 -8.56 24.08
CA THR A 107 -7.81 -7.67 24.05
C THR A 107 -7.41 -6.22 24.36
N ASN A 108 -6.59 -5.99 25.38
CA ASN A 108 -6.11 -4.65 25.73
C ASN A 108 -5.30 -4.02 24.59
N ASN A 109 -4.48 -4.82 23.89
CA ASN A 109 -3.75 -4.36 22.72
C ASN A 109 -4.71 -3.99 21.57
N ASN A 110 -5.74 -4.80 21.32
CA ASN A 110 -6.77 -4.49 20.32
C ASN A 110 -7.53 -3.20 20.67
N ASP A 111 -7.86 -2.96 21.94
CA ASP A 111 -8.52 -1.72 22.39
C ASP A 111 -7.62 -0.48 22.23
N SER A 112 -6.30 -0.64 22.32
CA SER A 112 -5.35 0.43 21.98
C SER A 112 -5.39 0.72 20.48
N ILE A 113 -5.34 -0.32 19.65
CA ILE A 113 -5.39 -0.18 18.18
C ILE A 113 -6.70 0.47 17.73
N ILE A 114 -7.83 0.10 18.33
CA ILE A 114 -9.14 0.69 18.02
C ILE A 114 -9.13 2.20 18.34
N ARG A 115 -8.58 2.61 19.48
CA ARG A 115 -8.46 4.03 19.84
C ARG A 115 -7.58 4.80 18.88
N ASP A 116 -6.44 4.24 18.48
CA ASP A 116 -5.54 4.86 17.52
C ASP A 116 -6.22 5.04 16.15
N LEU A 117 -6.96 4.02 15.68
CA LEU A 117 -7.73 4.09 14.45
C LEU A 117 -8.87 5.12 14.51
N GLN A 118 -9.52 5.27 15.68
CA GLN A 118 -10.56 6.29 15.87
C GLN A 118 -9.98 7.71 15.80
N ASN A 119 -8.82 7.94 16.42
CA ASN A 119 -8.12 9.23 16.33
C ASN A 119 -7.72 9.53 14.88
N GLN A 120 -7.14 8.55 14.18
CA GLN A 120 -6.80 8.71 12.78
C GLN A 120 -8.02 9.05 11.92
N LEU A 121 -9.15 8.36 12.12
CA LEU A 121 -10.40 8.65 11.40
C LEU A 121 -10.91 10.07 11.69
N GLN A 122 -10.72 10.57 12.90
CA GLN A 122 -11.10 11.94 13.26
C GLN A 122 -10.21 12.97 12.56
N ASP A 123 -8.90 12.74 12.51
CA ASP A 123 -7.95 13.60 11.79
C ASP A 123 -8.27 13.63 10.29
N GLU A 124 -8.62 12.49 9.70
CA GLU A 124 -9.05 12.42 8.29
C GLU A 124 -10.34 13.20 8.03
N ARG A 125 -11.32 13.12 8.95
CA ARG A 125 -12.55 13.90 8.83
C ARG A 125 -12.28 15.40 8.88
N TYR A 126 -11.37 15.83 9.75
CA TYR A 126 -10.99 17.24 9.85
C TYR A 126 -10.28 17.71 8.57
N ALA A 127 -9.35 16.91 8.02
CA ALA A 127 -8.70 17.20 6.76
C ALA A 127 -9.70 17.29 5.58
N ASN A 128 -10.67 16.37 5.52
CA ASN A 128 -11.71 16.41 4.49
C ASN A 128 -12.60 17.66 4.61
N GLN A 129 -12.96 18.07 5.83
CA GLN A 129 -13.70 19.32 6.04
C GLN A 129 -12.93 20.55 5.55
N GLN A 130 -11.61 20.60 5.79
CA GLN A 130 -10.77 21.69 5.26
C GLN A 130 -10.71 21.65 3.72
N MET A 131 -10.58 20.47 3.12
CA MET A 131 -10.59 20.32 1.67
C MET A 131 -11.92 20.76 1.06
N ASP A 132 -13.06 20.40 1.68
CA ASP A 132 -14.38 20.83 1.22
C ASP A 132 -14.53 22.36 1.26
N ALA A 133 -14.02 23.01 2.31
CA ALA A 133 -14.00 24.46 2.39
C ALA A 133 -13.15 25.09 1.28
N TYR A 134 -11.98 24.52 0.99
CA TYR A 134 -11.12 24.98 -0.12
C TYR A 134 -11.79 24.79 -1.49
N LEU A 135 -12.46 23.66 -1.71
CA LEU A 135 -13.21 23.41 -2.95
C LEU A 135 -14.37 24.40 -3.14
N GLN A 136 -15.05 24.78 -2.05
CA GLN A 136 -16.08 25.82 -2.10
C GLN A 136 -15.51 27.18 -2.51
N GLU A 137 -14.35 27.56 -1.96
CA GLU A 137 -13.67 28.80 -2.32
C GLU A 137 -13.23 28.80 -3.79
N LEU A 138 -12.62 27.71 -4.26
CA LEU A 138 -12.20 27.57 -5.66
C LEU A 138 -13.40 27.62 -6.62
N THR A 139 -14.54 27.04 -6.21
CA THR A 139 -15.80 27.11 -6.97
C THR A 139 -16.29 28.54 -7.07
N ALA A 140 -16.26 29.31 -5.97
CA ALA A 140 -16.65 30.72 -5.98
C ALA A 140 -15.73 31.57 -6.88
N GLN A 141 -14.41 31.32 -6.84
CA GLN A 141 -13.46 31.99 -7.73
C GLN A 141 -13.71 31.66 -9.20
N THR A 142 -14.04 30.41 -9.52
CA THR A 142 -14.37 29.97 -10.89
C THR A 142 -15.64 30.65 -11.40
N GLN A 143 -16.66 30.80 -10.55
CA GLN A 143 -17.87 31.54 -10.90
C GLN A 143 -17.58 33.01 -11.19
N LEU A 144 -16.72 33.65 -10.39
CA LEU A 144 -16.31 35.03 -10.61
C LEU A 144 -15.54 35.20 -11.93
N LEU A 145 -14.60 34.30 -12.24
CA LEU A 145 -13.88 34.30 -13.52
C LEU A 145 -14.83 34.14 -14.70
N THR A 146 -15.82 33.25 -14.57
CA THR A 146 -16.84 33.05 -15.60
C THR A 146 -17.67 34.32 -15.82
N SER A 147 -18.09 35.00 -14.74
CA SER A 147 -18.79 36.28 -14.84
C SER A 147 -17.94 37.36 -15.49
N ASN A 148 -16.65 37.43 -15.15
CA ASN A 148 -15.73 38.40 -15.76
C ASN A 148 -15.52 38.13 -17.25
N GLN A 149 -15.42 36.85 -17.64
CA GLN A 149 -15.31 36.48 -19.05
C GLN A 149 -16.55 36.91 -19.85
N GLN A 150 -17.75 36.72 -19.30
CA GLN A 150 -18.98 37.19 -19.93
C GLN A 150 -18.99 38.71 -20.15
N GLU A 151 -18.47 39.48 -19.18
CA GLU A 151 -18.39 40.94 -19.33
C GLU A 151 -17.33 41.35 -20.37
N ILE A 152 -16.20 40.65 -20.44
CA ILE A 152 -15.20 40.86 -21.51
C ILE A 152 -15.83 40.61 -22.89
N ASP A 153 -16.58 39.53 -23.03
CA ASP A 153 -17.25 39.20 -24.30
C ASP A 153 -18.28 40.26 -24.68
N ARG A 154 -19.02 40.79 -23.70
CA ARG A 154 -19.95 41.91 -23.89
C ARG A 154 -19.24 43.18 -24.36
N LEU A 155 -18.13 43.55 -23.72
CA LEU A 155 -17.35 44.74 -24.10
C LEU A 155 -16.76 44.61 -25.50
N ASN A 156 -16.27 43.42 -25.87
CA ASN A 156 -15.78 43.14 -27.21
C ASN A 156 -16.87 43.31 -28.27
N ALA A 157 -18.10 42.87 -27.99
CA ALA A 157 -19.24 43.07 -28.90
C ALA A 157 -19.57 44.57 -29.11
N ILE A 158 -19.48 45.38 -28.06
CA ILE A 158 -19.67 46.85 -28.16
C ILE A 158 -18.56 47.46 -29.03
N LEU A 159 -17.30 47.07 -28.80
CA LEU A 159 -16.16 47.55 -29.58
C LEU A 159 -16.29 47.23 -31.08
N GLU A 160 -16.80 46.04 -31.41
CA GLU A 160 -17.06 45.67 -32.81
C GLU A 160 -18.15 46.51 -33.46
N GLN A 161 -19.22 46.84 -32.71
CA GLN A 161 -20.26 47.74 -33.19
C GLN A 161 -19.71 49.14 -33.49
N GLU A 162 -18.87 49.69 -32.60
CA GLU A 162 -18.22 50.99 -32.84
C GLU A 162 -17.30 50.95 -34.05
N ARG A 163 -16.49 49.90 -34.20
CA ARG A 163 -15.63 49.71 -35.39
C ARG A 163 -16.43 49.62 -36.68
N TYR A 164 -17.64 49.06 -36.64
CA TYR A 164 -18.53 49.04 -37.79
C TYR A 164 -19.11 50.43 -38.09
N ALA A 165 -19.55 51.17 -37.08
CA ALA A 165 -20.04 52.54 -37.23
C ALA A 165 -18.97 53.48 -37.82
N ASN A 166 -17.71 53.35 -37.37
CA ASN A 166 -16.59 54.13 -37.89
C ASN A 166 -16.32 53.83 -39.36
N ARG A 167 -16.37 52.55 -39.79
CA ARG A 167 -16.24 52.19 -41.21
C ARG A 167 -17.31 52.86 -42.08
N LEU A 168 -18.56 52.88 -41.63
CA LEU A 168 -19.66 53.57 -42.33
C LEU A 168 -19.43 55.08 -42.44
N LEU A 169 -18.90 55.70 -41.38
CA LEU A 169 -18.54 57.12 -41.39
C LEU A 169 -17.41 57.40 -42.39
N ASP A 170 -16.36 56.57 -42.41
CA ASP A 170 -15.25 56.69 -43.35
C ASP A 170 -15.71 56.53 -44.81
N GLU A 171 -16.58 55.56 -45.10
CA GLU A 171 -17.18 55.39 -46.42
C GLU A 171 -17.99 56.62 -46.85
N LYS A 172 -18.78 57.18 -45.93
CA LYS A 172 -19.56 58.39 -46.18
C LYS A 172 -18.65 59.61 -46.40
N ALA A 173 -17.58 59.75 -45.63
CA ALA A 173 -16.58 60.80 -45.80
C ALA A 173 -15.87 60.70 -47.16
N MET A 174 -15.47 59.49 -47.58
CA MET A 174 -14.89 59.27 -48.91
C MET A 174 -15.87 59.60 -50.04
N SER A 175 -17.15 59.25 -49.89
CA SER A 175 -18.19 59.60 -50.86
C SER A 175 -18.38 61.11 -50.99
N LEU A 176 -18.43 61.84 -49.86
CA LEU A 176 -18.51 63.29 -49.83
C LEU A 176 -17.27 63.95 -50.44
N GLN A 177 -16.06 63.45 -50.14
CA GLN A 177 -14.82 63.94 -50.73
C GLN A 177 -14.80 63.76 -52.25
N LYS A 178 -15.31 62.62 -52.74
CA LYS A 178 -15.44 62.35 -54.17
C LYS A 178 -16.46 63.27 -54.85
N GLN A 179 -17.58 63.58 -54.19
CA GLN A 179 -18.56 64.56 -54.66
C GLN A 179 -17.98 65.99 -54.69
N LEU A 180 -17.16 66.35 -53.71
CA LEU A 180 -16.47 67.64 -53.67
C LEU A 180 -15.49 67.79 -54.85
N ASN A 181 -14.71 66.75 -55.14
CA ASN A 181 -13.74 66.72 -56.23
C ASN A 181 -14.38 66.65 -57.63
N ALA A 182 -15.64 66.21 -57.74
CA ALA A 182 -16.38 66.10 -59.00
C ALA A 182 -17.13 67.39 -59.40
N ARG A 183 -17.12 68.43 -58.55
CA ARG A 183 -17.77 69.71 -58.83
C ARG A 183 -16.83 70.57 -59.69
N PRO A 184 -17.18 70.94 -60.94
CA PRO A 184 -16.33 71.81 -61.74
C PRO A 184 -16.24 73.20 -61.10
N LEU A 185 -15.02 73.74 -60.98
CA LEU A 185 -14.76 75.10 -60.52
C LEU A 185 -15.54 76.09 -61.41
N PRO A 186 -16.51 76.85 -60.86
CA PRO A 186 -17.13 77.92 -61.62
C PRO A 186 -16.12 79.06 -61.74
N SER A 187 -15.92 79.57 -62.96
CA SER A 187 -15.25 80.84 -63.21
C SER A 187 -15.94 81.92 -62.39
N VAL A 188 -15.20 82.54 -61.49
CA VAL A 188 -15.61 83.59 -60.55
C VAL A 188 -16.45 84.66 -61.27
N PRO A 189 -17.75 84.80 -60.95
CA PRO A 189 -18.44 86.07 -61.09
C PRO A 189 -18.28 86.83 -59.79
N THR A 190 -17.85 88.08 -59.90
CA THR A 190 -17.73 89.05 -58.81
C THR A 190 -18.99 89.02 -57.93
N ILE A 191 -18.82 88.55 -56.69
CA ILE A 191 -19.90 88.40 -55.71
C ILE A 191 -20.33 89.79 -55.23
N ASP A 192 -21.64 90.00 -55.17
CA ASP A 192 -22.27 91.20 -54.59
C ASP A 192 -21.76 91.42 -53.15
N PRO A 193 -21.17 92.59 -52.82
CA PRO A 193 -20.59 92.89 -51.51
C PRO A 193 -21.54 92.64 -50.33
N GLN A 194 -22.85 92.69 -50.54
CA GLN A 194 -23.82 92.41 -49.46
C GLN A 194 -23.95 90.93 -49.12
N LEU A 195 -23.79 90.04 -50.10
CA LEU A 195 -23.87 88.60 -49.87
C LEU A 195 -22.60 88.07 -49.21
N GLN A 196 -21.44 88.63 -49.58
CA GLN A 196 -20.17 88.31 -48.94
C GLN A 196 -20.19 88.69 -47.46
N LYS A 197 -20.71 89.88 -47.12
CA LYS A 197 -20.83 90.33 -45.72
C LYS A 197 -21.79 89.46 -44.90
N LYS A 198 -22.83 88.91 -45.54
CA LYS A 198 -23.79 88.00 -44.91
C LYS A 198 -23.19 86.61 -44.68
N MET A 199 -22.42 86.10 -45.64
CA MET A 199 -21.67 84.85 -45.49
C MET A 199 -20.55 84.97 -44.45
N GLU A 200 -19.84 86.09 -44.40
CA GLU A 200 -18.82 86.34 -43.37
C GLU A 200 -19.44 86.37 -41.97
N ALA A 201 -20.60 87.01 -41.80
CA ALA A 201 -21.31 86.99 -40.51
C ALA A 201 -21.83 85.59 -40.11
N GLU A 202 -22.25 84.78 -41.08
CA GLU A 202 -22.69 83.41 -40.84
C GLU A 202 -21.52 82.45 -40.53
N ILE A 203 -20.38 82.65 -41.19
CA ILE A 203 -19.13 81.96 -40.88
C ILE A 203 -18.64 82.34 -39.48
N GLU A 204 -18.72 83.61 -39.10
CA GLU A 204 -18.34 84.08 -37.77
C GLU A 204 -19.28 83.53 -36.67
N GLN A 205 -20.59 83.43 -36.94
CA GLN A 205 -21.52 82.74 -36.06
C GLN A 205 -21.21 81.25 -35.89
N LEU A 206 -20.87 80.55 -36.98
CA LEU A 206 -20.48 79.14 -36.94
C LEU A 206 -19.15 78.96 -36.20
N HIS A 207 -18.20 79.87 -36.40
CA HIS A 207 -16.90 79.83 -35.72
C HIS A 207 -17.06 80.01 -34.20
N ASN A 208 -17.89 80.95 -33.77
CA ASN A 208 -18.22 81.16 -32.36
C ASN A 208 -18.96 79.96 -31.75
N LYS A 209 -19.80 79.27 -32.54
CA LYS A 209 -20.51 78.08 -32.08
C LYS A 209 -19.59 76.86 -31.97
N VAL A 210 -18.62 76.72 -32.86
CA VAL A 210 -17.57 75.70 -32.76
C VAL A 210 -16.69 75.96 -31.55
N GLN A 211 -16.24 77.19 -31.31
CA GLN A 211 -15.48 77.54 -30.10
C GLN A 211 -16.27 77.30 -28.80
N SER A 212 -17.59 77.56 -28.81
CA SER A 212 -18.47 77.25 -27.67
C SER A 212 -18.57 75.74 -27.41
N LEU A 213 -18.68 74.93 -28.47
CA LEU A 213 -18.74 73.47 -28.34
C LEU A 213 -17.38 72.87 -27.95
N GLU A 214 -16.27 73.46 -28.42
CA GLU A 214 -14.92 73.10 -28.00
C GLU A 214 -14.68 73.44 -26.52
N ALA A 215 -15.19 74.58 -26.04
CA ALA A 215 -15.14 74.93 -24.62
C ALA A 215 -16.02 74.00 -23.76
N GLU A 216 -17.19 73.59 -24.22
CA GLU A 216 -18.01 72.57 -23.55
C GLU A 216 -17.33 71.18 -23.53
N LEU A 217 -16.60 70.83 -24.58
CA LEU A 217 -15.82 69.59 -24.64
C LEU A 217 -14.62 69.62 -23.68
N ASP A 218 -14.01 70.79 -23.45
CA ASP A 218 -12.87 70.95 -22.54
C ASP A 218 -13.31 70.93 -21.06
N ILE A 219 -14.54 71.37 -20.76
CA ILE A 219 -15.16 71.20 -19.43
C ILE A 219 -15.37 69.70 -19.11
N HIS A 220 -15.65 68.86 -20.11
CA HIS A 220 -15.75 67.41 -19.94
C HIS A 220 -14.40 66.67 -19.87
N LYS A 221 -13.30 67.27 -20.33
CA LYS A 221 -11.93 66.72 -20.16
C LYS A 221 -11.34 67.02 -18.77
N ASN A 222 -11.79 68.08 -18.12
CA ASN A 222 -11.35 68.48 -16.78
C ASN A 222 -12.13 67.81 -15.63
N ASP A 223 -13.00 66.85 -15.95
CA ASP A 223 -13.71 66.12 -14.91
C ASP A 223 -12.73 65.17 -14.21
N ASN A 224 -12.24 65.63 -13.05
CA ASN A 224 -11.32 64.94 -12.13
C ASN A 224 -11.70 63.49 -11.83
N SER A 225 -12.90 63.05 -12.22
CA SER A 225 -13.42 61.69 -12.25
C SER A 225 -12.45 60.66 -12.84
N LEU A 226 -11.76 60.94 -13.97
CA LEU A 226 -10.84 59.97 -14.59
C LEU A 226 -9.55 59.82 -13.77
N ASN A 227 -8.96 60.93 -13.32
CA ASN A 227 -7.78 60.92 -12.47
C ASN A 227 -8.09 60.34 -11.08
N LEU A 228 -9.26 60.61 -10.50
CA LEU A 228 -9.72 59.99 -9.25
C LEU A 228 -9.94 58.49 -9.41
N LEU A 229 -10.49 58.04 -10.56
CA LEU A 229 -10.65 56.61 -10.84
C LEU A 229 -9.29 55.94 -11.00
N GLN A 230 -8.35 56.60 -11.67
CA GLN A 230 -7.01 56.08 -11.90
C GLN A 230 -6.18 56.04 -10.61
N GLU A 231 -6.32 57.04 -9.75
CA GLU A 231 -5.70 57.07 -8.41
C GLU A 231 -6.33 56.05 -7.47
N LYS A 232 -7.67 55.90 -7.50
CA LYS A 232 -8.39 54.85 -6.77
C LYS A 232 -7.98 53.45 -7.26
N TYR A 233 -7.89 53.25 -8.57
CA TYR A 233 -7.41 52.01 -9.16
C TYR A 233 -5.97 51.69 -8.76
N GLN A 234 -5.06 52.66 -8.78
CA GLN A 234 -3.68 52.44 -8.32
C GLN A 234 -3.59 52.13 -6.82
N LYS A 235 -4.44 52.76 -5.99
CA LYS A 235 -4.52 52.49 -4.56
C LYS A 235 -5.05 51.08 -4.27
N ASP A 236 -6.09 50.66 -5.00
CA ASP A 236 -6.68 49.32 -4.88
C ASP A 236 -5.71 48.25 -5.37
N VAL A 237 -4.97 48.49 -6.46
CA VAL A 237 -3.90 47.61 -6.94
C VAL A 237 -2.74 47.53 -5.94
N GLY A 238 -2.37 48.64 -5.30
CA GLY A 238 -1.34 48.65 -4.24
C GLY A 238 -1.76 47.83 -3.03
N LYS A 239 -3.02 47.95 -2.60
CA LYS A 239 -3.59 47.17 -1.50
C LYS A 239 -3.60 45.68 -1.82
N LEU A 240 -4.07 45.31 -3.01
CA LEU A 240 -4.06 43.91 -3.49
C LEU A 240 -2.65 43.34 -3.58
N LYS A 241 -1.66 44.12 -4.04
CA LYS A 241 -0.26 43.66 -4.05
C LYS A 241 0.29 43.41 -2.64
N SER A 242 -0.05 44.26 -1.68
CA SER A 242 0.36 44.06 -0.27
C SER A 242 -0.33 42.86 0.38
N GLU A 243 -1.62 42.64 0.11
CA GLU A 243 -2.36 41.47 0.57
C GLU A 243 -1.83 40.19 -0.07
N ASN A 244 -1.49 40.22 -1.36
CA ASN A 244 -0.92 39.08 -2.06
C ASN A 244 0.50 38.75 -1.57
N SER A 245 1.31 39.76 -1.22
CA SER A 245 2.61 39.54 -0.56
C SER A 245 2.44 38.92 0.81
N ASN A 246 1.48 39.38 1.61
CA ASN A 246 1.21 38.86 2.93
C ASN A 246 0.64 37.43 2.88
N LEU A 247 -0.17 37.11 1.86
CA LEU A 247 -0.61 35.75 1.58
C LEU A 247 0.54 34.84 1.10
N LEU A 248 1.46 35.35 0.28
CA LEU A 248 2.67 34.62 -0.13
C LEU A 248 3.61 34.33 1.06
N ASP A 249 3.74 35.27 1.99
CA ASP A 249 4.48 35.08 3.23
C ASP A 249 3.77 34.07 4.16
N GLN A 250 2.44 34.12 4.27
CA GLN A 250 1.65 33.13 5.01
C GLN A 250 1.70 31.74 4.37
N ILE A 251 1.68 31.65 3.04
CA ILE A 251 1.87 30.39 2.30
C ILE A 251 3.28 29.85 2.53
N SER A 252 4.30 30.71 2.55
CA SER A 252 5.69 30.30 2.83
C SER A 252 5.86 29.78 4.27
N VAL A 253 5.15 30.38 5.24
CA VAL A 253 5.10 29.89 6.63
C VAL A 253 4.30 28.58 6.73
N LEU A 254 3.19 28.43 6.02
CA LEU A 254 2.38 27.20 5.99
C LEU A 254 3.04 26.04 5.21
N GLN A 255 3.92 26.35 4.26
CA GLN A 255 4.77 25.38 3.56
C GLN A 255 5.99 24.95 4.39
N ALA A 256 6.40 25.75 5.38
CA ALA A 256 7.45 25.41 6.33
C ALA A 256 6.94 24.50 7.47
N ASP A 257 5.64 24.52 7.78
CA ASP A 257 5.02 23.59 8.73
C ASP A 257 4.71 22.24 8.06
N ASN A 258 5.33 21.18 8.58
CA ASN A 258 5.35 19.77 8.11
C ASN A 258 3.98 19.07 7.85
N SER A 259 2.86 19.76 7.97
CA SER A 259 1.50 19.22 7.78
C SER A 259 0.97 19.39 6.35
N THR A 260 1.39 20.41 5.61
CA THR A 260 0.93 20.66 4.22
C THR A 260 1.55 19.72 3.21
N ALA A 261 2.83 19.38 3.36
CA ALA A 261 3.51 18.38 2.53
C ALA A 261 2.86 16.98 2.65
N PHE A 262 2.36 16.63 3.84
CA PHE A 262 1.65 15.38 4.09
C PHE A 262 0.26 15.36 3.44
N LEU A 263 -0.48 16.46 3.52
CA LEU A 263 -1.79 16.60 2.87
C LEU A 263 -1.67 16.66 1.35
N GLN A 264 -0.61 17.26 0.83
CA GLN A 264 -0.33 17.33 -0.61
C GLN A 264 0.02 15.95 -1.19
N ASP A 265 0.85 15.16 -0.50
CA ASP A 265 1.13 13.75 -0.85
C ASP A 265 -0.15 12.88 -0.76
N LYS A 266 -1.02 13.13 0.23
CA LYS A 266 -2.31 12.44 0.35
C LYS A 266 -3.28 12.83 -0.78
N TYR A 267 -3.33 14.11 -1.13
CA TYR A 267 -4.18 14.62 -2.21
C TYR A 267 -3.71 14.11 -3.57
N GLU A 268 -2.40 14.11 -3.85
CA GLU A 268 -1.84 13.57 -5.08
C GLU A 268 -2.14 12.06 -5.23
N LYS A 269 -2.09 11.31 -4.13
CA LYS A 269 -2.47 9.88 -4.12
C LYS A 269 -3.96 9.67 -4.37
N GLU A 270 -4.83 10.51 -3.81
CA GLU A 270 -6.28 10.38 -4.01
C GLU A 270 -6.71 10.84 -5.41
N VAL A 271 -6.07 11.87 -5.97
CA VAL A 271 -6.24 12.27 -7.38
C VAL A 271 -5.77 11.15 -8.32
N ALA A 272 -4.66 10.47 -8.01
CA ALA A 272 -4.21 9.31 -8.79
C ALA A 272 -5.21 8.13 -8.71
N ARG A 273 -5.79 7.89 -7.52
CA ARG A 273 -6.82 6.88 -7.33
C ARG A 273 -8.10 7.20 -8.11
N LEU A 274 -8.59 8.45 -8.04
CA LEU A 274 -9.79 8.88 -8.75
C LEU A 274 -9.59 8.89 -10.27
N LYS A 275 -8.39 9.23 -10.77
CA LYS A 275 -8.04 9.06 -12.19
C LYS A 275 -8.11 7.59 -12.63
N ASN A 276 -7.66 6.66 -11.78
CA ASN A 276 -7.77 5.23 -12.05
C ASN A 276 -9.23 4.72 -11.97
N GLU A 277 -10.03 5.24 -11.05
CA GLU A 277 -11.46 4.91 -10.96
C GLU A 277 -12.26 5.48 -12.16
N LEU A 278 -11.96 6.69 -12.63
CA LEU A 278 -12.54 7.28 -13.83
C LEU A 278 -12.14 6.52 -15.10
N HIS A 279 -10.89 6.07 -15.17
CA HIS A 279 -10.41 5.19 -16.24
C HIS A 279 -11.14 3.85 -16.23
N ASN A 280 -11.36 3.26 -15.06
CA ASN A 280 -12.14 2.02 -14.89
C ASN A 280 -13.64 2.20 -15.20
N ALA A 281 -14.22 3.36 -14.90
CA ALA A 281 -15.61 3.69 -15.24
C ALA A 281 -15.80 3.85 -16.75
N ASN A 282 -14.84 4.47 -17.44
CA ASN A 282 -14.82 4.55 -18.90
C ASN A 282 -14.66 3.19 -19.58
N MET A 283 -13.97 2.23 -18.94
CA MET A 283 -13.90 0.85 -19.41
C MET A 283 -15.23 0.09 -19.24
N ARG A 284 -16.03 0.41 -18.21
CA ARG A 284 -17.37 -0.18 -18.00
C ARG A 284 -18.42 0.28 -19.00
N GLN A 285 -18.29 1.49 -19.56
CA GLN A 285 -19.22 1.98 -20.59
C GLN A 285 -18.98 1.36 -21.99
N ARG A 286 -17.80 0.73 -22.21
CA ARG A 286 -17.46 0.10 -23.50
C ARG A 286 -17.91 -1.35 -23.64
N THR A 287 -18.51 -1.96 -22.62
CA THR A 287 -18.91 -3.39 -22.64
C THR A 287 -20.39 -3.65 -22.95
N ASN A 288 -21.17 -2.64 -23.36
CA ASN A 288 -22.57 -2.80 -23.76
C ASN A 288 -22.81 -2.72 -25.28
N SER A 289 -21.81 -3.08 -26.09
CA SER A 289 -21.99 -3.21 -27.55
C SER A 289 -21.44 -4.54 -28.01
N SER A 290 -22.30 -5.26 -28.73
CA SER A 290 -22.21 -6.66 -29.15
C SER A 290 -20.87 -7.06 -29.76
N ALA A 291 -20.47 -8.30 -29.47
CA ALA A 291 -19.32 -8.98 -30.05
C ALA A 291 -19.42 -9.15 -31.58
N PRO A 292 -18.27 -9.19 -32.27
CA PRO A 292 -18.11 -10.06 -33.42
C PRO A 292 -16.95 -11.06 -33.25
N THR A 293 -17.16 -12.21 -33.87
CA THR A 293 -16.29 -13.38 -34.05
C THR A 293 -15.04 -13.08 -34.91
N PRO A 294 -14.04 -14.00 -34.93
CA PRO A 294 -12.69 -13.68 -35.34
C PRO A 294 -12.53 -13.69 -36.86
N SER A 295 -11.84 -12.68 -37.39
CA SER A 295 -11.39 -12.66 -38.79
C SER A 295 -10.01 -12.03 -38.87
N ASN A 296 -9.06 -12.90 -39.19
CA ASN A 296 -7.93 -12.73 -40.10
C ASN A 296 -7.43 -11.31 -40.39
N ALA A 297 -6.16 -11.10 -40.03
CA ALA A 297 -5.16 -10.24 -40.68
C ALA A 297 -5.67 -9.15 -41.65
N ASN A 298 -5.65 -7.90 -41.18
CA ASN A 298 -5.25 -6.74 -42.00
C ASN A 298 -4.99 -5.53 -41.09
N ILE A 299 -3.72 -5.33 -40.71
CA ILE A 299 -3.24 -4.06 -40.16
C ILE A 299 -2.97 -3.14 -41.37
N PRO A 300 -3.55 -1.93 -41.45
CA PRO A 300 -3.28 -1.03 -42.56
C PRO A 300 -1.82 -0.60 -42.58
N VAL A 301 -1.18 -0.84 -43.72
CA VAL A 301 0.15 -0.34 -44.07
C VAL A 301 0.06 1.16 -44.31
N ALA A 302 0.64 1.96 -43.43
CA ALA A 302 1.44 3.18 -43.71
C ALA A 302 1.54 4.07 -42.46
N TYR A 303 2.57 3.84 -41.64
CA TYR A 303 3.02 4.86 -40.69
C TYR A 303 4.10 5.70 -41.36
N THR A 304 3.69 6.66 -42.17
CA THR A 304 4.54 7.76 -42.61
C THR A 304 4.48 8.86 -41.57
N LYS A 305 5.53 9.02 -40.79
CA LYS A 305 5.71 10.18 -39.91
C LYS A 305 6.09 11.36 -40.81
N ASN A 306 5.20 12.36 -40.87
CA ASN A 306 5.34 13.53 -41.74
C ASN A 306 6.34 14.52 -41.11
N THR A 307 7.63 14.28 -41.28
CA THR A 307 8.67 15.30 -41.18
C THR A 307 8.90 15.85 -42.59
N GLY A 308 8.75 17.16 -42.76
CA GLY A 308 8.79 17.81 -44.07
C GLY A 308 10.02 17.41 -44.90
N GLY A 309 9.77 16.96 -46.13
CA GLY A 309 10.79 16.68 -47.14
C GLY A 309 11.28 15.23 -47.19
N ASN A 310 10.82 14.50 -48.22
CA ASN A 310 11.28 13.18 -48.68
C ASN A 310 11.10 11.99 -47.71
N GLY A 311 10.10 11.15 -48.01
CA GLY A 311 9.79 9.92 -47.27
C GLY A 311 10.91 8.87 -47.36
N VAL A 312 11.79 8.86 -46.36
CA VAL A 312 12.73 7.77 -46.12
C VAL A 312 11.98 6.65 -45.42
N LYS A 313 11.88 5.47 -46.08
CA LYS A 313 11.49 4.23 -45.40
C LYS A 313 12.55 3.94 -44.33
N LEU A 314 12.18 4.12 -43.08
CA LEU A 314 13.04 3.86 -41.93
C LEU A 314 13.39 2.36 -41.94
N HIS A 315 14.67 2.05 -42.10
CA HIS A 315 15.14 0.67 -42.16
C HIS A 315 15.03 0.05 -40.77
N GLN A 316 14.29 -1.05 -40.69
CA GLN A 316 14.22 -1.87 -39.48
C GLN A 316 15.62 -2.37 -39.12
N PRO A 317 16.09 -2.17 -37.88
CA PRO A 317 17.33 -2.78 -37.40
C PRO A 317 17.28 -4.30 -37.55
N GLN A 318 18.37 -4.88 -38.04
CA GLN A 318 18.44 -6.31 -38.37
C GLN A 318 18.27 -7.14 -37.09
N GLY A 319 17.16 -7.88 -36.96
CA GLY A 319 16.83 -8.70 -35.78
C GLY A 319 15.72 -8.16 -34.87
N PHE A 320 15.15 -6.98 -35.17
CA PHE A 320 14.02 -6.42 -34.42
C PHE A 320 12.70 -7.17 -34.73
N ASP A 321 11.84 -7.45 -33.73
CA ASP A 321 10.54 -8.12 -33.97
C ASP A 321 9.59 -7.23 -34.81
N GLN A 322 9.18 -7.75 -35.97
CA GLN A 322 8.36 -7.06 -36.96
C GLN A 322 7.01 -6.57 -36.40
N ASN A 323 6.47 -7.25 -35.38
CA ASN A 323 5.20 -6.86 -34.74
C ASN A 323 5.36 -5.71 -33.74
N LEU A 324 6.55 -5.53 -33.18
CA LEU A 324 6.84 -4.50 -32.18
C LEU A 324 7.30 -3.18 -32.82
N TRP A 325 7.72 -3.23 -34.09
CA TRP A 325 8.31 -2.07 -34.77
C TRP A 325 7.30 -0.92 -34.94
N PRO A 326 6.03 -1.18 -35.32
CA PRO A 326 5.01 -0.13 -35.37
C PRO A 326 4.72 0.47 -33.99
N ILE A 327 4.75 -0.35 -32.92
CA ILE A 327 4.49 0.10 -31.55
C ILE A 327 5.60 1.06 -31.12
N TYR A 328 6.86 0.70 -31.38
CA TYR A 328 8.04 1.49 -31.09
C TYR A 328 8.00 2.85 -31.78
N LEU A 329 7.83 2.86 -33.11
CA LEU A 329 7.77 4.10 -33.90
C LEU A 329 6.60 5.01 -33.52
N ALA A 330 5.46 4.42 -33.15
CA ALA A 330 4.28 5.18 -32.74
C ALA A 330 4.42 5.78 -31.32
N SER A 331 5.39 5.33 -30.52
CA SER A 331 5.65 5.87 -29.19
C SER A 331 6.82 6.85 -29.16
N ASP A 332 7.78 6.72 -30.06
CA ASP A 332 8.83 7.72 -30.29
C ASP A 332 8.22 8.96 -30.95
N LYS A 333 7.95 10.02 -30.18
CA LYS A 333 7.31 11.24 -30.69
C LYS A 333 8.31 12.10 -31.46
N LEU A 334 9.57 12.08 -31.06
CA LEU A 334 10.62 12.93 -31.63
C LEU A 334 11.37 12.29 -32.81
N GLY A 335 11.19 10.99 -33.06
CA GLY A 335 11.87 10.26 -34.13
C GLY A 335 13.36 10.03 -33.85
N THR A 336 13.73 9.96 -32.56
CA THR A 336 15.12 9.86 -32.10
C THR A 336 15.64 8.42 -32.07
N TYR A 337 14.76 7.42 -32.19
CA TYR A 337 15.05 6.01 -31.91
C TYR A 337 15.59 5.77 -30.50
N ARG A 338 15.13 6.60 -29.56
CA ARG A 338 15.48 6.55 -28.15
C ARG A 338 14.22 6.86 -27.38
N LEU A 339 13.59 5.84 -26.80
CA LEU A 339 12.39 6.06 -25.99
C LEU A 339 12.82 6.49 -24.60
N ASP A 340 12.34 7.65 -24.17
CA ASP A 340 12.44 8.06 -22.77
C ASP A 340 11.46 7.29 -21.88
N ALA A 341 11.49 7.52 -20.56
CA ALA A 341 10.61 6.82 -19.62
C ALA A 341 9.12 7.08 -19.88
N GLY A 342 8.74 8.27 -20.33
CA GLY A 342 7.35 8.62 -20.61
C GLY A 342 6.86 7.94 -21.89
N GLU A 343 7.64 8.02 -22.97
CA GLU A 343 7.38 7.35 -24.24
C GLU A 343 7.38 5.82 -24.07
N LEU A 344 8.23 5.28 -23.20
CA LEU A 344 8.24 3.87 -22.86
C LEU A 344 6.95 3.46 -22.14
N CYS A 345 6.49 4.24 -21.16
CA CYS A 345 5.22 3.96 -20.50
C CYS A 345 4.05 3.98 -21.50
N GLU A 346 4.04 4.92 -22.47
CA GLU A 346 3.04 4.94 -23.55
C GLU A 346 3.15 3.73 -24.49
N ALA A 347 4.38 3.27 -24.80
CA ALA A 347 4.60 2.06 -25.57
C ALA A 347 4.06 0.82 -24.85
N LEU A 348 4.38 0.68 -23.55
CA LEU A 348 3.96 -0.45 -22.73
C LEU A 348 2.45 -0.43 -22.45
N ALA A 349 1.79 0.73 -22.48
CA ALA A 349 0.34 0.84 -22.38
C ALA A 349 -0.42 0.22 -23.56
N LYS A 350 0.25 0.01 -24.71
CA LYS A 350 -0.31 -0.70 -25.88
C LYS A 350 -0.24 -2.23 -25.73
N GLY A 351 0.39 -2.74 -24.68
CA GLY A 351 0.49 -4.16 -24.37
C GLY A 351 -0.76 -4.74 -23.68
N HIS A 352 -0.76 -6.05 -23.45
CA HIS A 352 -1.86 -6.78 -22.80
C HIS A 352 -1.59 -7.01 -21.30
N TRP A 353 -1.33 -5.94 -20.55
CA TRP A 353 -1.10 -5.95 -19.10
C TRP A 353 -1.57 -4.63 -18.47
N PRO A 354 -1.75 -4.56 -17.14
CA PRO A 354 -2.06 -3.30 -16.47
C PRO A 354 -0.94 -2.26 -16.68
N PRO A 355 -1.28 -0.95 -16.68
CA PRO A 355 -0.30 0.11 -16.88
C PRO A 355 0.78 0.06 -15.79
N LEU A 356 2.02 0.32 -16.19
CA LEU A 356 3.17 0.39 -15.31
C LEU A 356 3.39 1.84 -14.85
N SER A 357 3.93 2.01 -13.66
CA SER A 357 4.30 3.34 -13.15
C SER A 357 5.56 3.84 -13.86
N ILE A 358 5.72 5.17 -13.92
CA ILE A 358 6.92 5.80 -14.48
C ILE A 358 8.20 5.33 -13.77
N LYS A 359 8.12 5.06 -12.46
CA LYS A 359 9.24 4.53 -11.68
C LYS A 359 9.67 3.15 -12.18
N THR A 360 8.71 2.28 -12.51
CA THR A 360 9.00 0.97 -13.09
C THR A 360 9.52 1.09 -14.52
N CYS A 361 8.98 2.02 -15.33
CA CYS A 361 9.52 2.31 -16.67
C CYS A 361 11.00 2.75 -16.60
N ILE A 362 11.36 3.65 -15.68
CA ILE A 362 12.76 4.06 -15.44
C ILE A 362 13.62 2.86 -15.04
N MET A 363 13.12 2.02 -14.13
CA MET A 363 13.84 0.83 -13.70
C MET A 363 14.06 -0.18 -14.84
N LEU A 364 13.08 -0.32 -15.73
CA LEU A 364 13.21 -1.12 -16.94
C LEU A 364 14.26 -0.53 -17.87
N ILE A 365 14.26 0.79 -18.12
CA ILE A 365 15.29 1.43 -18.96
C ILE A 365 16.69 1.10 -18.44
N ARG A 366 16.93 1.25 -17.13
CA ARG A 366 18.22 0.91 -16.50
C ARG A 366 18.65 -0.56 -16.66
N ASN A 367 17.70 -1.49 -16.81
CA ASN A 367 18.01 -2.90 -17.02
C ASN A 367 18.56 -3.19 -18.43
N TYR A 368 18.22 -2.33 -19.40
CA TYR A 368 18.49 -2.54 -20.82
C TYR A 368 19.39 -1.47 -21.46
N ASP A 369 19.59 -0.35 -20.78
CA ASP A 369 20.49 0.72 -21.16
C ASP A 369 21.62 0.85 -20.14
N GLY A 370 22.86 0.90 -20.62
CA GLY A 370 24.05 1.03 -19.77
C GLY A 370 24.14 2.38 -19.06
N ASN A 371 23.46 3.41 -19.58
CA ASN A 371 23.48 4.77 -19.03
C ASN A 371 22.17 5.15 -18.31
N GLY A 372 21.07 4.41 -18.53
CA GLY A 372 19.81 4.55 -17.82
C GLY A 372 18.90 5.69 -18.31
N ASP A 373 19.18 6.26 -19.48
CA ASP A 373 18.51 7.47 -19.98
C ASP A 373 17.42 7.16 -21.01
N TYR A 374 17.61 6.13 -21.83
CA TYR A 374 16.67 5.79 -22.90
C TYR A 374 16.78 4.33 -23.30
N ILE A 375 15.73 3.76 -23.91
CA ILE A 375 15.82 2.41 -24.48
C ILE A 375 16.02 2.46 -26.02
N PRO A 376 17.13 1.90 -26.54
CA PRO A 376 17.35 1.79 -27.98
C PRO A 376 16.42 0.72 -28.58
N ALA A 377 16.17 0.82 -29.90
CA ALA A 377 15.33 -0.13 -30.62
C ALA A 377 15.75 -1.59 -30.36
N ASP A 378 17.03 -1.92 -30.51
CA ASP A 378 17.51 -3.29 -30.38
C ASP A 378 17.25 -3.91 -28.99
N ALA A 379 17.20 -3.08 -27.94
CA ALA A 379 16.92 -3.53 -26.59
C ALA A 379 15.41 -3.60 -26.27
N PHE A 380 14.58 -2.84 -27.00
CA PHE A 380 13.14 -2.77 -26.77
C PHE A 380 12.46 -4.13 -26.93
N THR A 381 12.83 -4.92 -27.95
CA THR A 381 12.26 -6.27 -28.15
C THR A 381 12.53 -7.18 -26.95
N ASN A 382 13.78 -7.21 -26.46
CA ASN A 382 14.15 -8.02 -25.30
C ASN A 382 13.43 -7.57 -24.02
N MET A 383 13.28 -6.26 -23.84
CA MET A 383 12.53 -5.68 -22.73
C MET A 383 11.04 -6.04 -22.81
N TRP A 384 10.43 -5.96 -23.99
CA TRP A 384 9.03 -6.33 -24.19
C TRP A 384 8.77 -7.80 -23.83
N HIS A 385 9.62 -8.72 -24.30
CA HIS A 385 9.51 -10.14 -23.96
C HIS A 385 9.73 -10.40 -22.47
N PHE A 386 10.53 -9.59 -21.78
CA PHE A 386 10.67 -9.67 -20.33
C PHE A 386 9.39 -9.26 -19.61
N VAL A 387 8.72 -8.17 -20.03
CA VAL A 387 7.44 -7.77 -19.44
C VAL A 387 6.36 -8.84 -19.69
N GLU A 388 6.34 -9.43 -20.89
CA GLU A 388 5.44 -10.53 -21.21
C GLU A 388 5.71 -11.80 -20.38
N GLN A 389 6.98 -12.09 -20.10
CA GLN A 389 7.38 -13.14 -19.17
C GLN A 389 6.87 -12.84 -17.76
N CYS A 390 7.15 -11.65 -17.22
CA CYS A 390 6.63 -11.22 -15.91
C CYS A 390 5.10 -11.36 -15.84
N LYS A 391 4.38 -11.04 -16.93
CA LYS A 391 2.94 -11.22 -17.03
C LYS A 391 2.54 -12.68 -16.81
N LYS A 392 3.11 -13.61 -17.57
CA LYS A 392 2.81 -15.05 -17.45
C LYS A 392 3.05 -15.56 -16.03
N MET A 393 4.13 -15.10 -15.39
CA MET A 393 4.43 -15.48 -14.00
C MET A 393 3.42 -14.89 -13.02
N PHE A 394 3.13 -13.60 -13.12
CA PHE A 394 2.17 -12.99 -12.22
C PHE A 394 0.78 -13.64 -12.41
N GLU A 395 0.36 -13.94 -13.65
CA GLU A 395 -0.90 -14.64 -13.94
C GLU A 395 -0.99 -16.02 -13.25
N LYS A 396 0.14 -16.72 -13.14
CA LYS A 396 0.23 -18.02 -12.46
C LYS A 396 0.13 -17.89 -10.93
N TYR A 397 0.59 -16.78 -10.37
CA TYR A 397 0.78 -16.58 -8.93
C TYR A 397 -0.16 -15.53 -8.31
N ASP A 398 -1.10 -14.99 -9.10
CA ASP A 398 -2.05 -13.97 -8.71
C ASP A 398 -3.11 -14.51 -7.74
N VAL A 399 -3.06 -14.04 -6.49
CA VAL A 399 -4.03 -14.39 -5.46
C VAL A 399 -5.21 -13.43 -5.57
N LYS A 400 -6.41 -13.99 -5.82
CA LYS A 400 -7.67 -13.27 -6.06
C LYS A 400 -7.75 -12.52 -7.40
N ARG A 401 -7.31 -13.14 -8.49
CA ARG A 401 -7.70 -12.68 -9.84
C ARG A 401 -9.23 -12.62 -9.95
N ILE A 402 -9.78 -11.42 -10.17
CA ILE A 402 -11.24 -11.22 -10.26
C ILE A 402 -11.71 -11.44 -11.71
N SER A 403 -10.85 -11.18 -12.69
CA SER A 403 -11.14 -11.28 -14.13
C SER A 403 -9.85 -11.37 -14.95
N PRO A 404 -9.88 -11.80 -16.23
CA PRO A 404 -8.73 -11.72 -17.13
C PRO A 404 -8.05 -10.34 -17.18
N THR A 405 -8.82 -9.28 -16.96
CA THR A 405 -8.38 -7.88 -17.02
C THR A 405 -8.16 -7.25 -15.63
N ILE A 406 -8.63 -7.88 -14.55
CA ILE A 406 -8.54 -7.34 -13.18
C ILE A 406 -7.64 -8.27 -12.36
N TRP A 407 -6.40 -7.79 -12.19
CA TRP A 407 -5.32 -8.46 -11.50
C TRP A 407 -5.44 -8.23 -9.99
N GLY A 408 -5.15 -9.26 -9.20
CA GLY A 408 -5.15 -9.21 -7.75
C GLY A 408 -3.79 -8.78 -7.20
N TYR A 409 -3.16 -9.63 -6.39
CA TYR A 409 -1.86 -9.38 -5.79
C TYR A 409 -1.06 -10.66 -5.60
N SER A 410 0.27 -10.53 -5.58
CA SER A 410 1.18 -11.61 -5.20
C SER A 410 1.51 -11.53 -3.70
N THR A 411 1.64 -12.67 -3.02
CA THR A 411 2.10 -12.73 -1.63
C THR A 411 3.61 -13.01 -1.58
N PRO A 412 4.27 -12.85 -0.44
CA PRO A 412 5.71 -13.09 -0.33
C PRO A 412 6.13 -14.52 -0.66
N GLU A 413 5.25 -15.48 -0.33
CA GLU A 413 5.43 -16.88 -0.66
C GLU A 413 5.33 -17.12 -2.16
N THR A 414 4.34 -16.52 -2.83
CA THR A 414 4.17 -16.68 -4.28
C THR A 414 5.25 -15.96 -5.07
N LEU A 415 5.73 -14.81 -4.58
CA LEU A 415 6.89 -14.10 -5.13
C LEU A 415 8.18 -14.93 -4.99
N THR A 416 8.39 -15.57 -3.84
CA THR A 416 9.55 -16.46 -3.68
C THR A 416 9.50 -17.62 -4.67
N GLN A 417 8.31 -18.16 -4.91
CA GLN A 417 8.09 -19.24 -5.87
C GLN A 417 8.28 -18.76 -7.32
N SER A 418 7.81 -17.56 -7.68
CA SER A 418 7.96 -17.00 -9.03
C SER A 418 9.43 -16.70 -9.36
N LEU A 419 10.21 -16.23 -8.39
CA LEU A 419 11.65 -16.04 -8.54
C LEU A 419 12.35 -17.39 -8.76
N ALA A 420 11.98 -18.42 -8.00
CA ALA A 420 12.54 -19.75 -8.19
C ALA A 420 12.24 -20.33 -9.58
N ASP A 421 11.04 -20.11 -10.11
CA ASP A 421 10.63 -20.52 -11.47
C ASP A 421 11.43 -19.84 -12.58
N LEU A 422 11.92 -18.62 -12.33
CA LEU A 422 12.84 -17.88 -13.21
C LEU A 422 14.31 -18.32 -13.08
N GLY A 423 14.58 -19.35 -12.28
CA GLY A 423 15.94 -19.83 -11.99
C GLY A 423 16.66 -19.00 -10.92
N ILE A 424 15.98 -18.04 -10.30
CA ILE A 424 16.54 -17.14 -9.29
C ILE A 424 16.36 -17.77 -7.89
N LYS A 425 17.43 -18.41 -7.39
CA LYS A 425 17.46 -19.03 -6.07
C LYS A 425 18.05 -18.08 -5.04
N LEU A 426 17.19 -17.32 -4.37
CA LEU A 426 17.61 -16.44 -3.29
C LEU A 426 17.64 -17.17 -1.93
N PRO A 427 18.63 -16.88 -1.07
CA PRO A 427 18.61 -17.36 0.31
C PRO A 427 17.36 -16.88 1.06
N LYS A 428 16.79 -17.71 1.94
CA LYS A 428 15.59 -17.35 2.73
C LYS A 428 15.71 -15.99 3.44
N LYS A 429 16.90 -15.64 3.94
CA LYS A 429 17.17 -14.34 4.58
C LYS A 429 17.08 -13.17 3.58
N ALA A 430 17.54 -13.35 2.35
CA ALA A 430 17.48 -12.34 1.29
C ALA A 430 16.03 -12.10 0.84
N ASN A 431 15.22 -13.17 0.71
CA ASN A 431 13.78 -13.03 0.45
C ASN A 431 13.11 -12.18 1.52
N VAL A 432 13.37 -12.47 2.80
CA VAL A 432 12.79 -11.69 3.91
C VAL A 432 13.20 -10.21 3.84
N LEU A 433 14.41 -9.89 3.38
CA LEU A 433 14.86 -8.50 3.22
C LEU A 433 14.20 -7.80 2.03
N LEU A 434 14.05 -8.49 0.89
CA LEU A 434 13.28 -8.00 -0.25
C LEU A 434 11.83 -7.71 0.11
N ILE A 435 11.25 -8.58 0.95
CA ILE A 435 9.89 -8.45 1.49
C ILE A 435 9.78 -7.26 2.44
N LYS A 436 10.81 -7.01 3.26
CA LYS A 436 10.86 -5.88 4.18
C LYS A 436 11.17 -4.54 3.52
N TYR A 437 11.90 -4.51 2.41
CA TYR A 437 12.29 -3.26 1.74
C TYR A 437 11.07 -2.46 1.21
N LYS A 438 9.92 -3.11 1.03
CA LYS A 438 8.63 -2.45 0.75
C LYS A 438 8.13 -1.57 1.92
N THR A 439 8.58 -1.82 3.15
CA THR A 439 8.21 -0.95 4.29
C THR A 439 9.03 0.33 4.28
N THR A 440 8.46 1.37 3.67
CA THR A 440 8.98 2.75 3.75
C THR A 440 9.31 3.11 5.21
N PRO A 441 10.48 3.72 5.50
CA PRO A 441 10.79 4.22 6.83
C PRO A 441 9.80 5.36 7.15
N GLY A 442 8.78 5.04 7.94
CA GLY A 442 7.69 5.96 8.27
C GLY A 442 6.36 5.25 8.51
N ASN A 443 6.15 4.07 7.91
CA ASN A 443 4.89 3.34 8.02
C ASN A 443 5.07 1.99 8.73
N ARG A 444 5.33 2.04 10.04
CA ARG A 444 5.57 0.86 10.89
C ARG A 444 4.33 -0.03 11.09
N TYR A 445 3.15 0.43 10.68
CA TYR A 445 1.87 -0.24 10.90
C TYR A 445 1.38 -1.08 9.70
N LEU A 446 1.97 -0.93 8.50
CA LEU A 446 1.68 -1.77 7.33
C LEU A 446 2.60 -3.00 7.20
N ARG A 447 3.10 -3.55 8.32
CA ARG A 447 3.78 -4.87 8.30
C ARG A 447 2.86 -6.02 7.89
N LEU A 448 1.56 -5.75 7.71
CA LEU A 448 0.52 -6.72 7.40
C LEU A 448 0.04 -6.69 5.94
N ASP A 449 0.44 -5.72 5.13
CA ASP A 449 0.11 -5.72 3.69
C ASP A 449 1.34 -6.08 2.84
N MET A 450 1.84 -7.30 3.03
CA MET A 450 2.93 -7.88 2.24
C MET A 450 2.45 -8.34 0.86
N ARG A 451 1.54 -7.59 0.22
CA ARG A 451 0.97 -7.90 -1.09
C ARG A 451 1.70 -7.09 -2.15
N TYR A 452 2.08 -7.70 -3.27
CA TYR A 452 2.71 -7.03 -4.40
C TYR A 452 1.70 -6.81 -5.50
N THR A 453 1.55 -5.56 -5.94
CA THR A 453 0.81 -5.24 -7.16
C THR A 453 1.61 -5.63 -8.40
N TRP A 454 0.95 -5.67 -9.56
CA TRP A 454 1.61 -5.95 -10.85
C TRP A 454 2.86 -5.10 -11.08
N ASP A 455 2.75 -3.79 -10.88
CA ASP A 455 3.84 -2.84 -11.09
C ASP A 455 5.02 -3.11 -10.15
N GLU A 456 4.74 -3.31 -8.86
CA GLU A 456 5.76 -3.59 -7.84
C GLU A 456 6.46 -4.93 -8.10
N PHE A 457 5.73 -5.92 -8.59
CA PHE A 457 6.28 -7.22 -8.96
C PHE A 457 7.24 -7.11 -10.14
N VAL A 458 6.86 -6.39 -11.20
CA VAL A 458 7.73 -6.16 -12.38
C VAL A 458 8.99 -5.40 -11.96
N CYS A 459 8.83 -4.34 -11.15
CA CYS A 459 9.95 -3.55 -10.64
C CYS A 459 10.91 -4.39 -9.79
N LEU A 460 10.39 -5.22 -8.89
CA LEU A 460 11.22 -6.11 -8.07
C LEU A 460 11.97 -7.14 -8.92
N HIS A 461 11.29 -7.77 -9.86
CA HIS A 461 11.91 -8.73 -10.77
C HIS A 461 13.03 -8.11 -11.62
N ALA A 462 12.82 -6.88 -12.11
CA ALA A 462 13.84 -6.14 -12.85
C ALA A 462 15.08 -5.88 -11.99
N ASN A 463 14.90 -5.40 -10.74
CA ASN A 463 15.99 -5.15 -9.80
C ASN A 463 16.80 -6.42 -9.49
N VAL A 464 16.12 -7.50 -9.10
CA VAL A 464 16.79 -8.76 -8.75
C VAL A 464 17.59 -9.30 -9.94
N ARG A 465 17.08 -9.14 -11.16
CA ARG A 465 17.80 -9.52 -12.37
C ARG A 465 19.09 -8.72 -12.55
N ILE A 466 19.10 -7.40 -12.35
CA ILE A 466 20.34 -6.58 -12.43
C ILE A 466 21.35 -7.07 -11.41
N TRP A 467 20.91 -7.26 -10.16
CA TRP A 467 21.81 -7.67 -9.08
C TRP A 467 22.44 -9.04 -9.37
N MET A 468 21.66 -9.97 -9.91
CA MET A 468 22.18 -11.27 -10.33
C MET A 468 23.12 -11.17 -11.53
N MET A 469 22.79 -10.36 -12.54
CA MET A 469 23.67 -10.18 -13.70
C MET A 469 25.01 -9.56 -13.31
N GLU A 470 25.02 -8.57 -12.41
CA GLU A 470 26.27 -7.98 -11.91
C GLU A 470 27.03 -8.93 -10.98
N PHE A 471 26.34 -9.75 -10.19
CA PHE A 471 26.97 -10.81 -9.40
C PHE A 471 27.61 -11.87 -10.30
N ASP A 472 26.86 -12.40 -11.27
CA ASP A 472 27.31 -13.42 -12.23
C ASP A 472 28.47 -12.91 -13.10
N ARG A 473 28.56 -11.60 -13.35
CA ARG A 473 29.70 -10.99 -14.06
C ARG A 473 31.01 -11.07 -13.27
N VAL A 474 30.92 -11.12 -11.95
CA VAL A 474 32.05 -11.16 -11.02
C VAL A 474 32.35 -12.60 -10.59
N ASP A 475 31.33 -13.45 -10.50
CA ASP A 475 31.42 -14.88 -10.20
C ASP A 475 31.93 -15.66 -11.42
N LEU A 476 33.27 -15.72 -11.58
CA LEU A 476 33.92 -16.33 -12.74
C LEU A 476 33.94 -17.86 -12.69
N ASP A 477 33.84 -18.45 -11.50
CA ASP A 477 33.89 -19.89 -11.24
C ASP A 477 32.50 -20.50 -10.99
N GLY A 478 31.46 -19.68 -10.87
CA GLY A 478 30.07 -20.11 -10.75
C GLY A 478 29.77 -20.78 -9.41
N ASP A 479 30.60 -20.55 -8.40
CA ASP A 479 30.51 -21.18 -7.08
C ASP A 479 29.53 -20.42 -6.16
N ARG A 480 28.96 -19.30 -6.64
CA ARG A 480 28.04 -18.41 -5.93
C ARG A 480 28.69 -17.70 -4.73
N ALA A 481 30.01 -17.55 -4.75
CA ALA A 481 30.78 -16.73 -3.83
C ALA A 481 31.70 -15.80 -4.64
N ILE A 482 31.87 -14.56 -4.18
CA ILE A 482 32.77 -13.61 -4.85
C ILE A 482 33.74 -13.02 -3.84
N THR A 483 34.99 -12.87 -4.27
CA THR A 483 36.00 -12.10 -3.55
C THR A 483 36.35 -10.88 -4.38
N ILE A 484 35.99 -9.69 -3.90
CA ILE A 484 36.17 -8.42 -4.61
C ILE A 484 36.81 -7.36 -3.73
N LEU A 485 37.51 -6.43 -4.37
CA LEU A 485 38.04 -5.24 -3.71
C LEU A 485 36.92 -4.25 -3.39
N TYR A 486 37.16 -3.35 -2.44
CA TYR A 486 36.20 -2.31 -2.04
C TYR A 486 35.71 -1.47 -3.24
N GLU A 487 36.62 -1.05 -4.11
CA GLU A 487 36.26 -0.25 -5.30
C GLU A 487 35.36 -1.03 -6.27
N GLN A 488 35.66 -2.32 -6.50
CA GLN A 488 34.84 -3.20 -7.32
C GLN A 488 33.45 -3.42 -6.71
N PHE A 489 33.38 -3.56 -5.38
CA PHE A 489 32.13 -3.61 -4.65
C PHE A 489 31.30 -2.33 -4.82
N MET A 490 31.92 -1.15 -4.65
CA MET A 490 31.22 0.13 -4.82
C MET A 490 30.71 0.30 -6.25
N ASN A 491 31.50 -0.06 -7.26
CA ASN A 491 31.08 -0.03 -8.66
C ASN A 491 29.94 -1.00 -8.95
N MET A 492 29.97 -2.20 -8.34
CA MET A 492 28.89 -3.18 -8.47
C MET A 492 27.59 -2.64 -7.86
N VAL A 493 27.66 -2.08 -6.64
CA VAL A 493 26.49 -1.52 -5.95
C VAL A 493 25.95 -0.28 -6.67
N ALA A 494 26.81 0.59 -7.20
CA ALA A 494 26.39 1.80 -7.91
C ALA A 494 25.55 1.49 -9.17
N LYS A 495 25.79 0.36 -9.83
CA LYS A 495 24.96 -0.10 -10.96
C LYS A 495 23.62 -0.72 -10.54
N CYS A 496 23.51 -1.14 -9.28
CA CYS A 496 22.35 -1.83 -8.74
C CYS A 496 21.30 -0.87 -8.12
N ILE A 497 21.62 0.42 -7.99
CA ILE A 497 20.81 1.49 -7.38
C ILE A 497 20.48 2.52 -8.46
#